data_AF-A0A2V9AWP6-F1
#
_entry.id   AF-A0A2V9AWP6-F1
#
_cell.length_a   1.000
_cell.length_b   1.000
_cell.length_c   1.000
_cell.angle_alpha   90.00
_cell.angle_beta   90.00
_cell.angle_gamma   90.00
#
_symmetry.space_group_name_H-M   'P 1'
#
loop_
_entity.id
_entity.type
_entity.pdbx_description
1 polymer ?
#
loop_
_entity_poly.entity_id
_entity_poly.type
_entity_poly.pdbx_seq_one_letter_code
_entity_poly.pdbx_strand_id
1 'polypeptide(L)'
;MKATDLMGIENPLSAGASFLRQDRNLTTDQALAPGQNKRGWVESPLFDLSLFTLSPLAGLLVIVPVLAWPRGMRVFIAATYLIAIPHYVSSFSFYLGDENLAYYRTRRLAFFVGPVLIFIGVMALRLTKMDAAVQSGLYVWNVFHVSMQSAGILSIYRRLHAGSLSESRFARASLLGVNGSLAFLHIDRFPPIYQNLLRIHFPVWAMEAGFLAVAVFGLVFYLDTLRRRAKPMRAPELAFLVSSLLLFHPYLWVRDLDLATFGMLIGHFLQYLGIVWLLNRRKYATREGSEHQRLLSSISTKTPLLLFTLVSVGAVFYLAQKSSAWLGVPISYVILWNSLALVHFYLDGLVWAFKNPFVRKSIGPYLTPQSHMVV
;
A
#
# COMPACT_ATOMS: atom_id res chain seq x y z
N MET A 1 5.06 -38.06 47.24
CA MET A 1 6.06 -38.24 46.17
C MET A 1 7.05 -37.09 46.27
N LYS A 2 8.35 -37.43 46.30
CA LYS A 2 9.46 -36.58 46.75
C LYS A 2 10.06 -35.75 45.62
N ALA A 3 10.75 -34.68 46.03
CA ALA A 3 11.62 -33.86 45.22
C ALA A 3 12.87 -34.63 44.77
N THR A 4 12.97 -34.96 43.47
CA THR A 4 14.25 -35.30 42.79
C THR A 4 14.24 -35.27 41.25
N ASP A 5 13.19 -34.85 40.54
CA ASP A 5 13.18 -34.90 39.06
C ASP A 5 13.37 -33.53 38.37
N LEU A 6 14.44 -32.83 38.73
CA LEU A 6 14.92 -31.63 38.01
C LEU A 6 16.45 -31.64 37.93
N MET A 7 17.02 -32.41 37.00
CA MET A 7 18.34 -32.14 36.41
C MET A 7 18.37 -32.67 34.97
N GLY A 8 18.35 -31.74 34.02
CA GLY A 8 18.41 -32.03 32.60
C GLY A 8 18.32 -30.76 31.74
N ILE A 9 18.96 -29.68 32.19
CA ILE A 9 19.19 -28.50 31.35
C ILE A 9 20.61 -28.63 30.82
N GLU A 10 20.75 -29.19 29.62
CA GLU A 10 21.98 -29.07 28.84
C GLU A 10 21.99 -27.74 28.08
N ASN A 11 23.16 -27.11 28.13
CA ASN A 11 23.47 -25.76 27.72
C ASN A 11 23.98 -25.77 26.26
N PRO A 12 23.33 -25.11 25.28
CA PRO A 12 23.78 -25.16 23.89
C PRO A 12 24.87 -24.11 23.55
N LEU A 13 25.56 -23.52 24.54
CA LEU A 13 26.62 -22.52 24.33
C LEU A 13 28.03 -23.10 24.11
N SER A 14 28.16 -24.32 23.59
CA SER A 14 29.46 -24.88 23.21
C SER A 14 29.39 -25.74 21.94
N ALA A 15 29.39 -25.09 20.78
CA ALA A 15 29.79 -25.70 19.51
C ALA A 15 30.27 -24.61 18.54
N GLY A 16 31.50 -24.15 18.77
CA GLY A 16 32.26 -23.38 17.81
C GLY A 16 33.07 -24.30 16.88
N ALA A 17 33.17 -23.88 15.63
CA ALA A 17 34.22 -24.19 14.67
C ALA A 17 34.32 -25.63 14.10
N SER A 18 33.74 -25.84 12.92
CA SER A 18 34.50 -26.25 11.71
C SER A 18 33.54 -26.51 10.53
N PHE A 19 33.42 -25.58 9.57
CA PHE A 19 33.00 -25.93 8.22
C PHE A 19 33.63 -24.94 7.21
N LEU A 20 34.93 -25.15 6.99
CA LEU A 20 35.59 -24.75 5.75
C LEU A 20 35.28 -25.84 4.72
N ARG A 21 34.31 -25.60 3.84
CA ARG A 21 34.17 -26.36 2.58
C ARG A 21 33.50 -25.51 1.50
N GLN A 22 34.36 -24.77 0.79
CA GLN A 22 34.48 -24.82 -0.67
C GLN A 22 33.18 -25.03 -1.47
N ASP A 23 32.50 -23.94 -1.81
CA ASP A 23 31.70 -23.84 -3.04
C ASP A 23 32.23 -22.67 -3.88
N ARG A 24 33.21 -23.00 -4.73
CA ARG A 24 33.53 -22.25 -5.92
C ARG A 24 32.52 -22.63 -7.00
N ASN A 25 32.16 -21.64 -7.82
CA ASN A 25 31.45 -21.74 -9.11
C ASN A 25 29.92 -21.69 -9.06
N LEU A 26 29.39 -20.49 -8.82
CA LEU A 26 28.19 -20.01 -9.51
C LEU A 26 28.48 -18.66 -10.16
N THR A 27 29.36 -18.68 -11.17
CA THR A 27 29.28 -17.74 -12.28
C THR A 27 28.08 -18.14 -13.13
N THR A 28 26.89 -17.77 -12.67
CA THR A 28 25.75 -17.63 -13.57
C THR A 28 25.70 -16.16 -13.93
N ASP A 29 25.96 -15.88 -15.20
CA ASP A 29 25.66 -14.62 -15.85
C ASP A 29 24.18 -14.26 -15.62
N GLN A 30 23.87 -13.66 -14.48
CA GLN A 30 22.66 -12.89 -14.32
C GLN A 30 22.87 -11.65 -15.16
N ALA A 31 22.18 -11.60 -16.30
CA ALA A 31 22.11 -10.46 -17.19
C ALA A 31 21.83 -9.16 -16.41
N LEU A 32 22.89 -8.49 -15.98
CA LEU A 32 22.91 -7.12 -15.50
C LEU A 32 23.43 -6.25 -16.64
N ALA A 33 22.56 -5.89 -17.57
CA ALA A 33 22.71 -4.66 -18.36
C ALA A 33 21.31 -4.23 -18.81
N PRO A 34 20.91 -2.94 -18.64
CA PRO A 34 21.74 -1.80 -19.06
C PRO A 34 21.76 -0.63 -18.07
N GLY A 35 22.80 0.21 -18.18
CA GLY A 35 22.71 1.64 -17.84
C GLY A 35 22.31 1.97 -16.41
N GLN A 36 23.31 1.97 -15.52
CA GLN A 36 23.31 2.64 -14.22
C GLN A 36 22.28 3.77 -14.15
N ASN A 37 21.31 3.62 -13.24
CA ASN A 37 20.22 4.54 -12.95
C ASN A 37 20.77 5.84 -12.30
N LYS A 38 21.68 6.55 -13.00
CA LYS A 38 22.58 7.60 -12.47
C LYS A 38 21.84 8.82 -11.90
N ARG A 39 20.54 8.95 -12.18
CA ARG A 39 19.75 10.16 -11.85
C ARG A 39 18.78 10.01 -10.67
N GLY A 40 18.71 8.83 -10.02
CA GLY A 40 17.92 8.72 -8.79
C GLY A 40 16.44 8.37 -8.94
N TRP A 41 16.05 7.87 -10.11
CA TRP A 41 14.70 7.42 -10.38
C TRP A 41 14.56 5.93 -10.04
N VAL A 42 13.38 5.49 -9.66
CA VAL A 42 13.09 4.09 -9.30
C VAL A 42 13.12 3.19 -10.53
N GLU A 43 12.48 3.61 -11.63
CA GLU A 43 12.53 2.93 -12.92
C GLU A 43 13.00 3.89 -14.02
N SER A 44 12.26 4.97 -14.26
CA SER A 44 12.60 5.98 -15.26
C SER A 44 11.88 7.30 -14.94
N PRO A 45 12.36 8.46 -15.42
CA PRO A 45 11.70 9.73 -15.15
C PRO A 45 10.22 9.75 -15.54
N LEU A 46 9.88 9.21 -16.72
CA LEU A 46 8.49 9.18 -17.20
C LEU A 46 7.61 8.29 -16.31
N PHE A 47 8.10 7.10 -15.95
CA PHE A 47 7.38 6.18 -15.07
C PHE A 47 7.14 6.79 -13.68
N ASP A 48 8.21 7.26 -13.05
CA ASP A 48 8.17 7.84 -11.71
C ASP A 48 7.33 9.12 -11.65
N LEU A 49 7.42 9.98 -12.67
CA LEU A 49 6.59 11.19 -12.73
C LEU A 49 5.10 10.84 -12.92
N SER A 50 4.77 9.93 -13.84
CA SER A 50 3.37 9.61 -14.15
C SER A 50 2.67 8.80 -13.06
N LEU A 51 3.34 7.78 -12.51
CA LEU A 51 2.71 6.82 -11.60
C LEU A 51 2.99 7.09 -10.13
N PHE A 52 4.07 7.80 -9.78
CA PHE A 52 4.39 8.12 -8.39
C PHE A 52 4.22 9.59 -8.04
N THR A 53 4.90 10.48 -8.75
CA THR A 53 5.05 11.88 -8.33
C THR A 53 3.85 12.74 -8.68
N LEU A 54 3.35 12.66 -9.91
CA LEU A 54 2.21 13.48 -10.37
C LEU A 54 0.89 12.74 -10.32
N SER A 55 0.88 11.47 -9.88
CA SER A 55 -0.35 10.68 -9.78
C SER A 55 -1.45 11.33 -8.93
N PRO A 56 -1.18 12.14 -7.88
CA PRO A 56 -2.26 12.81 -7.14
C PRO A 56 -3.08 13.79 -8.01
N LEU A 57 -2.48 14.35 -9.07
CA LEU A 57 -3.21 15.19 -10.02
C LEU A 57 -4.27 14.42 -10.80
N ALA A 58 -4.16 13.09 -10.90
CA ALA A 58 -5.21 12.27 -11.51
C ALA A 58 -6.53 12.32 -10.71
N GLY A 59 -6.48 12.68 -9.42
CA GLY A 59 -7.68 12.97 -8.64
C GLY A 59 -8.51 14.12 -9.22
N LEU A 60 -7.85 15.15 -9.77
CA LEU A 60 -8.52 16.28 -10.43
C LEU A 60 -9.28 15.85 -11.67
N LEU A 61 -8.80 14.82 -12.38
CA LEU A 61 -9.49 14.24 -13.54
C LEU A 61 -10.81 13.57 -13.16
N VAL A 62 -11.05 13.29 -11.88
CA VAL A 62 -12.34 12.81 -11.37
C VAL A 62 -13.14 13.94 -10.74
N ILE A 63 -12.52 14.73 -9.85
CA ILE A 63 -13.20 15.79 -9.11
C ILE A 63 -13.78 16.84 -10.06
N VAL A 64 -12.97 17.35 -11.00
CA VAL A 64 -13.38 18.46 -11.87
C VAL A 64 -14.59 18.08 -12.72
N PRO A 65 -14.61 16.94 -13.45
CA PRO A 65 -15.80 16.55 -14.20
C PRO A 65 -17.05 16.38 -13.33
N VAL A 66 -16.93 15.79 -12.13
CA VAL A 66 -18.08 15.60 -11.22
C VAL A 66 -18.67 16.94 -10.79
N LEU A 67 -17.84 17.94 -10.51
CA LEU A 67 -18.31 19.27 -10.10
C LEU A 67 -18.78 20.14 -11.27
N ALA A 68 -18.16 19.99 -12.45
CA ALA A 68 -18.38 20.91 -13.58
C ALA A 68 -19.46 20.43 -14.56
N TRP A 69 -19.79 19.13 -14.59
CA TRP A 69 -20.67 18.57 -15.63
C TRP A 69 -21.69 17.58 -15.05
N PRO A 70 -22.99 17.64 -15.45
CA PRO A 70 -24.00 16.70 -14.95
C PRO A 70 -23.71 15.22 -15.23
N ARG A 71 -22.89 14.92 -16.25
CA ARG A 71 -22.46 13.54 -16.57
C ARG A 71 -21.13 13.16 -15.92
N GLY A 72 -20.54 14.04 -15.11
CA GLY A 72 -19.26 13.83 -14.43
C GLY A 72 -19.22 12.57 -13.55
N MET A 73 -20.36 12.19 -12.97
CA MET A 73 -20.47 10.92 -12.22
C MET A 73 -20.11 9.68 -13.03
N ARG A 74 -20.21 9.72 -14.37
CA ARG A 74 -19.74 8.61 -15.22
C ARG A 74 -18.22 8.44 -15.15
N VAL A 75 -17.47 9.53 -14.97
CA VAL A 75 -16.02 9.49 -14.79
C VAL A 75 -15.67 8.89 -13.43
N PHE A 76 -16.38 9.28 -12.37
CA PHE A 76 -16.25 8.67 -11.05
C PHE A 76 -16.49 7.15 -11.10
N ILE A 77 -17.59 6.73 -11.73
CA ILE A 77 -17.93 5.31 -11.93
C ILE A 77 -16.83 4.62 -12.73
N ALA A 78 -16.41 5.18 -13.86
CA ALA A 78 -15.35 4.60 -14.69
C ALA A 78 -14.05 4.44 -13.90
N ALA A 79 -13.61 5.46 -13.15
CA ALA A 79 -12.42 5.38 -12.31
C ALA A 79 -12.54 4.33 -11.19
N THR A 80 -13.75 4.14 -10.64
CA THR A 80 -14.01 3.10 -9.63
C THR A 80 -13.70 1.71 -10.22
N TYR A 81 -14.25 1.40 -11.38
CA TYR A 81 -14.11 0.06 -11.97
C TYR A 81 -12.79 -0.13 -12.72
N LEU A 82 -12.21 0.92 -13.32
CA LEU A 82 -10.99 0.79 -14.12
C LEU A 82 -9.69 1.02 -13.35
N ILE A 83 -9.75 1.65 -12.16
CA ILE A 83 -8.57 1.97 -11.35
C ILE A 83 -8.71 1.43 -9.94
N ALA A 84 -9.76 1.82 -9.20
CA ALA A 84 -9.88 1.47 -7.77
C ALA A 84 -10.02 -0.04 -7.53
N ILE A 85 -10.88 -0.73 -8.29
CA ILE A 85 -11.06 -2.18 -8.13
C ILE A 85 -9.81 -2.95 -8.55
N PRO A 86 -9.22 -2.72 -9.74
CA PRO A 86 -7.98 -3.39 -10.10
C PRO A 86 -6.85 -3.14 -9.11
N HIS A 87 -6.79 -1.95 -8.49
CA HIS A 87 -5.87 -1.66 -7.39
C HIS A 87 -6.07 -2.63 -6.22
N TYR A 88 -7.28 -2.76 -5.67
CA TYR A 88 -7.51 -3.68 -4.53
C TYR A 88 -7.24 -5.14 -4.89
N VAL A 89 -7.61 -5.55 -6.12
CA VAL A 89 -7.39 -6.92 -6.60
C VAL A 89 -5.91 -7.21 -6.85
N SER A 90 -5.09 -6.19 -7.16
CA SER A 90 -3.67 -6.39 -7.47
C SER A 90 -2.86 -6.94 -6.29
N SER A 91 -3.28 -6.75 -5.04
CA SER A 91 -2.64 -7.39 -3.87
C SER A 91 -2.74 -8.93 -3.90
N PHE A 92 -3.72 -9.49 -4.60
CA PHE A 92 -3.82 -10.94 -4.77
C PHE A 92 -2.83 -11.50 -5.79
N SER A 93 -2.20 -10.65 -6.63
CA SER A 93 -1.18 -11.12 -7.58
C SER A 93 0.01 -11.75 -6.86
N PHE A 94 0.27 -11.37 -5.61
CA PHE A 94 1.33 -11.96 -4.79
C PHE A 94 1.14 -13.46 -4.52
N TYR A 95 -0.09 -13.98 -4.56
CA TYR A 95 -0.40 -15.41 -4.42
C TYR A 95 -0.08 -16.21 -5.68
N LEU A 96 0.15 -15.53 -6.82
CA LEU A 96 0.49 -16.17 -8.09
C LEU A 96 2.00 -16.42 -8.25
N GLY A 97 2.84 -16.02 -7.29
CA GLY A 97 4.26 -16.37 -7.27
C GLY A 97 4.53 -17.62 -6.45
N ASP A 98 5.30 -18.56 -6.98
CA ASP A 98 5.53 -19.88 -6.35
C ASP A 98 6.21 -19.76 -4.98
N GLU A 99 7.26 -18.94 -4.90
CA GLU A 99 8.01 -18.67 -3.65
C GLU A 99 7.10 -18.06 -2.57
N ASN A 100 6.28 -17.08 -2.97
CA ASN A 100 5.35 -16.40 -2.07
C ASN A 100 4.28 -17.37 -1.58
N LEU A 101 3.68 -18.15 -2.48
CA LEU A 101 2.63 -19.10 -2.16
C LEU A 101 3.13 -20.20 -1.22
N ALA A 102 4.34 -20.74 -1.46
CA ALA A 102 4.98 -21.69 -0.57
C ALA A 102 5.14 -21.11 0.85
N TYR A 103 5.61 -19.86 0.94
CA TYR A 103 5.73 -19.16 2.22
C TYR A 103 4.37 -18.90 2.88
N TYR A 104 3.34 -18.46 2.15
CA TYR A 104 2.00 -18.22 2.70
C TYR A 104 1.33 -19.49 3.22
N ARG A 105 1.59 -20.64 2.59
CA ARG A 105 1.12 -21.95 3.05
C ARG A 105 1.71 -22.36 4.41
N THR A 106 2.85 -21.81 4.82
CA THR A 106 3.40 -22.00 6.18
C THR A 106 2.69 -21.14 7.24
N ARG A 107 1.97 -20.10 6.82
CA ARG A 107 1.29 -19.12 7.68
C ARG A 107 -0.19 -19.00 7.32
N ARG A 108 -0.87 -20.15 7.24
CA ARG A 108 -2.23 -20.22 6.68
C ARG A 108 -3.23 -19.33 7.39
N LEU A 109 -3.09 -19.21 8.71
CA LEU A 109 -3.95 -18.36 9.53
C LEU A 109 -3.87 -16.89 9.08
N ALA A 110 -2.66 -16.40 8.80
CA ALA A 110 -2.47 -15.02 8.38
C ALA A 110 -2.98 -14.78 6.94
N PHE A 111 -2.61 -15.65 5.99
CA PHE A 111 -2.83 -15.37 4.56
C PHE A 111 -4.12 -15.94 3.97
N PHE A 112 -4.77 -16.92 4.61
CA PHE A 112 -6.01 -17.51 4.09
C PHE A 112 -7.18 -17.35 5.05
N VAL A 113 -6.97 -17.59 6.35
CA VAL A 113 -8.05 -17.46 7.34
C VAL A 113 -8.34 -16.00 7.67
N GLY A 114 -7.32 -15.15 7.82
CA GLY A 114 -7.47 -13.71 8.10
C GLY A 114 -8.42 -13.00 7.13
N PRO A 115 -8.22 -13.09 5.80
CA PRO A 115 -9.14 -12.50 4.82
C PRO A 115 -10.59 -12.97 4.95
N VAL A 116 -10.80 -14.27 5.23
CA VAL A 116 -12.14 -14.84 5.43
C VAL A 116 -12.79 -14.30 6.70
N LEU A 117 -12.03 -14.17 7.81
CA LEU A 117 -12.52 -13.57 9.05
C LEU A 117 -12.88 -12.10 8.88
N ILE A 118 -12.12 -11.35 8.08
CA ILE A 118 -12.46 -9.95 7.75
C ILE A 118 -13.79 -9.90 7.00
N PHE A 119 -13.98 -10.74 5.97
CA PHE A 119 -15.24 -10.81 5.24
C PHE A 119 -16.43 -11.14 6.15
N ILE A 120 -16.29 -12.17 7.01
CA ILE A 120 -17.32 -12.55 7.98
C ILE A 120 -17.61 -11.40 8.95
N GLY A 121 -16.57 -10.72 9.45
CA GLY A 121 -16.71 -9.58 10.35
C GLY A 121 -17.45 -8.42 9.72
N VAL A 122 -17.12 -8.04 8.48
CA VAL A 122 -17.84 -7.00 7.74
C VAL A 122 -19.30 -7.38 7.52
N MET A 123 -19.54 -8.63 7.11
CA MET A 123 -20.89 -9.15 6.92
C MET A 123 -21.69 -9.09 8.23
N ALA A 124 -21.13 -9.56 9.34
CA ALA A 124 -21.78 -9.54 10.66
C ALA A 124 -22.09 -8.10 11.12
N LEU A 125 -21.15 -7.17 11.00
CA LEU A 125 -21.35 -5.76 11.36
C LEU A 125 -22.45 -5.11 10.51
N ARG A 126 -22.51 -5.41 9.21
CA ARG A 126 -23.54 -4.88 8.29
C ARG A 126 -24.91 -5.48 8.61
N LEU A 127 -25.00 -6.79 8.84
CA LEU A 127 -26.25 -7.46 9.21
C LEU A 127 -26.80 -7.01 10.56
N THR A 128 -25.92 -6.60 11.48
CA THR A 128 -26.29 -6.01 12.78
C THR A 128 -26.47 -4.49 12.74
N LYS A 129 -26.52 -3.89 11.54
CA LYS A 129 -26.73 -2.44 11.31
C LYS A 129 -25.65 -1.54 11.93
N MET A 130 -24.44 -2.06 12.12
CA MET A 130 -23.26 -1.32 12.59
C MET A 130 -22.46 -0.72 11.42
N ASP A 131 -23.15 -0.15 10.43
CA ASP A 131 -22.56 0.41 9.21
C ASP A 131 -21.51 1.48 9.52
N ALA A 132 -21.78 2.31 10.52
CA ALA A 132 -20.90 3.38 10.95
C ALA A 132 -19.53 2.87 11.42
N ALA A 133 -19.46 1.69 12.04
CA ALA A 133 -18.21 1.08 12.48
C ALA A 133 -17.34 0.67 11.29
N VAL A 134 -17.95 0.05 10.27
CA VAL A 134 -17.25 -0.35 9.03
C VAL A 134 -16.73 0.88 8.30
N GLN A 135 -17.56 1.92 8.13
CA GLN A 135 -17.15 3.14 7.44
C GLN A 135 -16.07 3.91 8.21
N SER A 136 -16.18 3.99 9.54
CA SER A 136 -15.16 4.62 10.38
C SER A 136 -13.83 3.87 10.29
N GLY A 137 -13.87 2.54 10.35
CA GLY A 137 -12.69 1.70 10.19
C GLY A 137 -12.02 1.90 8.84
N LEU A 138 -12.79 1.86 7.74
CA LEU A 138 -12.28 2.12 6.39
C LEU A 138 -11.65 3.51 6.27
N TYR A 139 -12.31 4.54 6.81
CA TYR A 139 -11.81 5.91 6.74
C TYR A 139 -10.47 6.08 7.48
N VAL A 140 -10.39 5.60 8.72
CA VAL A 140 -9.14 5.66 9.51
C VAL A 140 -8.03 4.83 8.85
N TRP A 141 -8.35 3.62 8.38
CA TRP A 141 -7.38 2.79 7.69
C TRP A 141 -6.92 3.38 6.37
N ASN A 142 -7.78 4.06 5.61
CA ASN A 142 -7.38 4.79 4.40
C ASN A 142 -6.29 5.83 4.73
N VAL A 143 -6.52 6.68 5.73
CA VAL A 143 -5.53 7.71 6.12
C VAL A 143 -4.20 7.07 6.49
N PHE A 144 -4.23 6.02 7.32
CA PHE A 144 -3.01 5.32 7.74
C PHE A 144 -2.32 4.61 6.57
N HIS A 145 -3.06 3.80 5.83
CA HIS A 145 -2.55 2.95 4.75
C HIS A 145 -1.91 3.79 3.63
N VAL A 146 -2.61 4.82 3.15
CA VAL A 146 -2.10 5.72 2.11
C VAL A 146 -0.81 6.40 2.57
N SER A 147 -0.79 6.91 3.81
CA SER A 147 0.40 7.56 4.39
C SER A 147 1.58 6.60 4.52
N MET A 148 1.34 5.35 4.90
CA MET A 148 2.39 4.33 5.00
C MET A 148 2.88 3.86 3.63
N GLN A 149 2.01 3.77 2.62
CA GLN A 149 2.43 3.52 1.24
C GLN A 149 3.33 4.64 0.73
N SER A 150 2.92 5.90 0.88
CA SER A 150 3.77 7.05 0.50
C SER A 150 5.11 7.02 1.23
N ALA A 151 5.13 6.73 2.53
CA ALA A 151 6.38 6.57 3.26
C ALA A 151 7.25 5.40 2.75
N GLY A 152 6.61 4.31 2.30
CA GLY A 152 7.26 3.17 1.67
C GLY A 152 7.94 3.55 0.35
N ILE A 153 7.23 4.20 -0.57
CA ILE A 153 7.78 4.65 -1.86
C ILE A 153 8.88 5.70 -1.64
N LEU A 154 8.65 6.67 -0.73
CA LEU A 154 9.68 7.66 -0.35
C LEU A 154 10.96 6.98 0.17
N SER A 155 10.81 5.86 0.90
CA SER A 155 11.96 5.11 1.39
C SER A 155 12.79 4.46 0.26
N ILE A 156 12.17 4.12 -0.88
CA ILE A 156 12.87 3.62 -2.07
C ILE A 156 13.75 4.74 -2.63
N TYR A 157 13.16 5.93 -2.88
CA TYR A 157 13.92 7.10 -3.33
C TYR A 157 15.07 7.46 -2.40
N ARG A 158 14.82 7.44 -1.08
CA ARG A 158 15.85 7.71 -0.09
C ARG A 158 17.02 6.72 -0.16
N ARG A 159 16.73 5.42 -0.30
CA ARG A 159 17.76 4.37 -0.41
C ARG A 159 18.63 4.54 -1.65
N LEU A 160 18.04 4.93 -2.79
CA LEU A 160 18.78 5.24 -4.02
C LEU A 160 19.77 6.41 -3.83
N HIS A 161 19.58 7.23 -2.79
CA HIS A 161 20.39 8.43 -2.51
C HIS A 161 21.13 8.35 -1.16
N ALA A 162 21.40 7.14 -0.69
CA ALA A 162 22.15 6.89 0.56
C ALA A 162 21.57 7.59 1.80
N GLY A 163 20.26 7.85 1.83
CA GLY A 163 19.62 8.37 3.03
C GLY A 163 19.50 7.32 4.12
N SER A 164 19.43 7.80 5.36
CA SER A 164 19.55 6.98 6.56
C SER A 164 18.22 6.35 7.00
N LEU A 165 18.30 5.34 7.88
CA LEU A 165 17.10 4.74 8.48
C LEU A 165 16.43 5.67 9.51
N SER A 166 17.18 6.57 10.16
CA SER A 166 16.64 7.53 11.13
C SER A 166 15.64 8.50 10.49
N GLU A 167 15.87 8.89 9.24
CA GLU A 167 14.94 9.65 8.42
C GLU A 167 13.57 8.96 8.28
N SER A 168 13.51 7.63 8.40
CA SER A 168 12.27 6.87 8.14
C SER A 168 11.20 7.08 9.19
N ARG A 169 11.58 7.28 10.46
CA ARG A 169 10.62 7.50 11.53
C ARG A 169 9.94 8.85 11.36
N PHE A 170 10.73 9.89 11.15
CA PHE A 170 10.21 11.25 11.03
C PHE A 170 9.48 11.45 9.70
N ALA A 171 9.94 10.89 8.58
CA ALA A 171 9.19 10.93 7.33
C ALA A 171 7.78 10.30 7.46
N ARG A 172 7.66 9.16 8.16
CA ARG A 172 6.36 8.52 8.44
C ARG A 172 5.47 9.40 9.32
N ALA A 173 6.03 9.99 10.37
CA ALA A 173 5.30 10.90 11.25
C ALA A 173 4.82 12.14 10.50
N SER A 174 5.66 12.76 9.66
CA SER A 174 5.30 13.90 8.83
C SER A 174 4.15 13.56 7.88
N LEU A 175 4.26 12.46 7.14
CA LEU A 175 3.23 12.05 6.18
C LEU A 175 1.92 11.71 6.88
N LEU A 176 1.96 10.91 7.94
CA LEU A 176 0.76 10.56 8.71
C LEU A 176 0.13 11.79 9.39
N GLY A 177 0.95 12.65 9.97
CA GLY A 177 0.49 13.86 10.65
C GLY A 177 -0.16 14.83 9.68
N VAL A 178 0.49 15.16 8.56
CA VAL A 178 -0.06 16.08 7.56
C VAL A 178 -1.32 15.50 6.91
N ASN A 179 -1.27 14.25 6.44
CA ASN A 179 -2.42 13.62 5.80
C ASN A 179 -3.59 13.45 6.78
N GLY A 180 -3.31 13.09 8.04
CA GLY A 180 -4.30 13.01 9.09
C GLY A 180 -4.91 14.38 9.42
N SER A 181 -4.08 15.43 9.52
CA SER A 181 -4.58 16.79 9.77
C SER A 181 -5.56 17.21 8.68
N LEU A 182 -5.20 16.97 7.41
CA LEU A 182 -6.05 17.31 6.27
C LEU A 182 -7.34 16.49 6.22
N ALA A 183 -7.26 15.18 6.47
CA ALA A 183 -8.43 14.29 6.50
C ALA A 183 -9.41 14.67 7.62
N PHE A 184 -8.89 14.91 8.83
CA PHE A 184 -9.70 15.11 10.02
C PHE A 184 -10.09 16.57 10.29
N LEU A 185 -9.59 17.54 9.51
CA LEU A 185 -9.94 18.97 9.61
C LEU A 185 -11.45 19.23 9.54
N HIS A 186 -12.17 18.44 8.74
CA HIS A 186 -13.61 18.56 8.53
C HIS A 186 -14.34 17.26 8.88
N ILE A 187 -13.92 16.62 9.96
CA ILE A 187 -14.47 15.33 10.40
C ILE A 187 -15.98 15.43 10.74
N ASP A 188 -16.47 16.62 11.06
CA ASP A 188 -17.89 16.94 11.24
C ASP A 188 -18.74 16.60 10.02
N ARG A 189 -18.14 16.67 8.81
CA ARG A 189 -18.80 16.29 7.55
C ARG A 189 -18.85 14.78 7.32
N PHE A 190 -18.27 13.97 8.20
CA PHE A 190 -18.30 12.51 8.15
C PHE A 190 -19.09 11.92 9.34
N PRO A 191 -20.44 11.83 9.24
CA PRO A 191 -21.29 11.36 10.32
C PRO A 191 -20.88 10.03 10.97
N PRO A 192 -20.40 9.00 10.24
CA PRO A 192 -20.01 7.72 10.85
C PRO A 192 -18.99 7.85 11.98
N ILE A 193 -18.01 8.76 11.87
CA ILE A 193 -17.03 9.01 12.93
C ILE A 193 -17.56 10.06 13.89
N TYR A 194 -18.00 11.21 13.35
CA TYR A 194 -18.37 12.37 14.17
C TYR A 194 -19.45 12.04 15.20
N GLN A 195 -20.53 11.36 14.78
CA GLN A 195 -21.62 11.01 15.69
C GLN A 195 -21.18 10.01 16.77
N ASN A 196 -20.28 9.09 16.44
CA ASN A 196 -19.76 8.14 17.41
C ASN A 196 -18.86 8.82 18.45
N LEU A 197 -18.03 9.78 18.03
CA LEU A 197 -17.22 10.60 18.96
C LEU A 197 -18.09 11.42 19.90
N LEU A 198 -19.16 12.05 19.39
CA LEU A 198 -20.11 12.79 20.22
C LEU A 198 -20.82 11.88 21.23
N ARG A 199 -21.23 10.67 20.84
CA ARG A 199 -21.88 9.71 21.75
C ARG A 199 -21.01 9.30 22.94
N ILE A 200 -19.69 9.20 22.72
CA ILE A 200 -18.73 8.87 23.79
C ILE A 200 -18.16 10.13 24.47
N HIS A 201 -18.71 11.31 24.18
CA HIS A 201 -18.28 12.61 24.70
C HIS A 201 -16.78 12.90 24.44
N PHE A 202 -16.25 12.39 23.33
CA PHE A 202 -14.87 12.63 22.94
C PHE A 202 -14.73 14.05 22.36
N PRO A 203 -13.72 14.85 22.79
CA PRO A 203 -13.49 16.18 22.26
C PRO A 203 -12.98 16.09 20.81
N VAL A 204 -13.87 16.25 19.82
CA VAL A 204 -13.55 16.08 18.39
C VAL A 204 -12.35 16.92 17.93
N TRP A 205 -12.21 18.15 18.46
CA TRP A 205 -11.07 19.03 18.20
C TRP A 205 -9.71 18.41 18.56
N ALA A 206 -9.68 17.46 19.51
CA ALA A 206 -8.44 16.80 19.93
C ALA A 206 -7.86 15.88 18.84
N MET A 207 -8.68 15.37 17.92
CA MET A 207 -8.18 14.59 16.78
C MET A 207 -7.40 15.46 15.80
N GLU A 208 -7.97 16.60 15.42
CA GLU A 208 -7.31 17.57 14.55
C GLU A 208 -6.02 18.08 15.19
N ALA A 209 -6.10 18.54 16.45
CA ALA A 209 -4.94 19.02 17.20
C ALA A 209 -3.87 17.93 17.36
N GLY A 210 -4.28 16.68 17.59
CA GLY A 210 -3.36 15.55 17.71
C GLY A 210 -2.60 15.26 16.42
N PHE A 211 -3.29 15.19 15.28
CA PHE A 211 -2.62 15.00 13.99
C PHE A 211 -1.74 16.20 13.61
N LEU A 212 -2.18 17.42 13.91
CA LEU A 212 -1.39 18.63 13.67
C LEU A 212 -0.12 18.64 14.51
N ALA A 213 -0.19 18.25 15.78
CA ALA A 213 0.98 18.10 16.64
C ALA A 213 1.96 17.06 16.08
N VAL A 214 1.46 15.91 15.62
CA VAL A 214 2.28 14.89 14.95
C VAL A 214 2.90 15.41 13.65
N ALA A 215 2.16 16.23 12.87
CA ALA A 215 2.65 16.84 11.64
C ALA A 215 3.81 17.79 11.92
N VAL A 216 3.63 18.72 12.87
CA VAL A 216 4.65 19.71 13.24
C VAL A 216 5.89 19.01 13.80
N PHE A 217 5.71 18.10 14.76
CA PHE A 217 6.82 17.33 15.32
C PHE A 217 7.55 16.53 14.24
N GLY A 218 6.80 15.77 13.43
CA GLY A 218 7.36 14.98 12.33
C GLY A 218 8.18 15.84 11.38
N LEU A 219 7.63 16.95 10.90
CA LEU A 219 8.29 17.84 9.95
C LEU A 219 9.53 18.50 10.52
N VAL A 220 9.47 19.02 11.75
CA VAL A 220 10.62 19.67 12.40
C VAL A 220 11.79 18.70 12.52
N PHE A 221 11.56 17.50 13.08
CA PHE A 221 12.61 16.51 13.24
C PHE A 221 13.06 15.92 11.90
N TYR A 222 12.16 15.79 10.92
CA TYR A 222 12.53 15.35 9.59
C TYR A 222 13.44 16.36 8.89
N LEU A 223 13.10 17.65 8.95
CA LEU A 223 13.92 18.72 8.38
C LEU A 223 15.27 18.85 9.09
N ASP A 224 15.33 18.72 10.43
CA ASP A 224 16.60 18.68 11.16
C ASP A 224 17.46 17.49 10.71
N THR A 225 16.86 16.31 10.53
CA THR A 225 17.57 15.13 10.03
C THR A 225 18.09 15.36 8.60
N LEU A 226 17.29 15.97 7.73
CA LEU A 226 17.68 16.29 6.35
C LEU A 226 18.80 17.34 6.30
N ARG A 227 18.80 18.33 7.19
CA ARG A 227 19.89 19.32 7.31
C ARG A 227 21.22 18.68 7.69
N ARG A 228 21.19 17.60 8.48
CA ARG A 228 22.37 16.84 8.90
C ARG A 228 22.77 15.75 7.90
N ARG A 229 22.02 15.56 6.81
CA ARG A 229 22.27 14.50 5.83
C ARG A 229 23.52 14.82 5.01
N ALA A 230 24.43 13.86 4.91
CA ALA A 230 25.69 14.02 4.19
C ALA A 230 25.53 14.31 2.68
N LYS A 231 24.43 13.85 2.07
CA LYS A 231 24.09 14.11 0.67
C LYS A 231 22.71 14.77 0.60
N PRO A 232 22.55 15.86 -0.17
CA PRO A 232 21.26 16.54 -0.27
C PRO A 232 20.22 15.63 -0.93
N MET A 233 18.95 15.87 -0.56
CA MET A 233 17.80 15.24 -1.20
C MET A 233 17.78 15.59 -2.70
N ARG A 234 17.65 14.57 -3.56
CA ARG A 234 17.57 14.80 -5.01
C ARG A 234 16.16 15.16 -5.45
N ALA A 235 16.05 15.76 -6.63
CA ALA A 235 14.77 16.21 -7.19
C ALA A 235 13.67 15.13 -7.21
N PRO A 236 13.91 13.85 -7.58
CA PRO A 236 12.85 12.82 -7.53
C PRO A 236 12.32 12.57 -6.11
N GLU A 237 13.22 12.48 -5.13
CA GLU A 237 12.87 12.26 -3.73
C GLU A 237 12.07 13.44 -3.17
N LEU A 238 12.52 14.67 -3.45
CA LEU A 238 11.84 15.90 -3.02
C LEU A 238 10.47 16.06 -3.68
N ALA A 239 10.37 15.86 -5.00
CA ALA A 239 9.13 15.99 -5.73
C ALA A 239 8.09 14.97 -5.23
N PHE A 240 8.51 13.72 -5.00
CA PHE A 240 7.63 12.70 -4.43
C PHE A 240 7.20 13.03 -2.99
N LEU A 241 8.11 13.56 -2.15
CA LEU A 241 7.78 14.02 -0.80
C LEU A 241 6.72 15.11 -0.82
N VAL A 242 6.92 16.17 -1.62
CA VAL A 242 5.98 17.30 -1.74
C VAL A 242 4.62 16.80 -2.22
N SER A 243 4.62 15.98 -3.27
CA SER A 243 3.40 15.34 -3.78
C SER A 243 2.67 14.53 -2.71
N SER A 244 3.40 13.75 -1.91
CA SER A 244 2.82 12.92 -0.84
C SER A 244 2.25 13.74 0.32
N LEU A 245 2.85 14.89 0.64
CA LEU A 245 2.33 15.83 1.65
C LEU A 245 1.08 16.57 1.15
N LEU A 246 0.98 16.78 -0.16
CA LEU A 246 -0.17 17.42 -0.79
C LEU A 246 -1.28 16.43 -1.16
N LEU A 247 -1.06 15.13 -1.09
CA LEU A 247 -1.99 14.10 -1.57
C LEU A 247 -3.42 14.26 -0.99
N PHE A 248 -3.53 14.70 0.26
CA PHE A 248 -4.81 14.90 0.95
C PHE A 248 -5.43 16.30 0.75
N HIS A 249 -4.89 17.12 -0.15
CA HIS A 249 -5.41 18.46 -0.42
C HIS A 249 -6.90 18.52 -0.85
N PRO A 250 -7.53 17.50 -1.47
CA PRO A 250 -8.96 17.56 -1.81
C PRO A 250 -9.87 17.86 -0.61
N TYR A 251 -9.50 17.41 0.59
CA TYR A 251 -10.26 17.70 1.82
C TYR A 251 -10.35 19.18 2.16
N LEU A 252 -9.45 20.03 1.65
CA LEU A 252 -9.45 21.47 1.93
C LEU A 252 -10.52 22.23 1.14
N TRP A 253 -10.92 21.74 -0.02
CA TRP A 253 -11.72 22.53 -0.98
C TRP A 253 -12.90 21.77 -1.60
N VAL A 254 -12.95 20.45 -1.50
CA VAL A 254 -14.13 19.66 -1.93
C VAL A 254 -15.07 19.49 -0.74
N ARG A 255 -16.31 19.98 -0.87
CA ARG A 255 -17.32 19.90 0.20
C ARG A 255 -17.84 18.48 0.43
N ASP A 256 -18.02 17.73 -0.65
CA ASP A 256 -18.43 16.32 -0.61
C ASP A 256 -17.24 15.45 -0.19
N LEU A 257 -17.31 14.85 0.98
CA LEU A 257 -16.22 14.04 1.52
C LEU A 257 -15.98 12.75 0.74
N ASP A 258 -17.01 12.14 0.15
CA ASP A 258 -16.83 10.92 -0.64
C ASP A 258 -16.05 11.24 -1.91
N LEU A 259 -16.37 12.36 -2.57
CA LEU A 259 -15.63 12.87 -3.72
C LEU A 259 -14.21 13.31 -3.35
N ALA A 260 -14.02 14.00 -2.22
CA ALA A 260 -12.71 14.39 -1.71
C ALA A 260 -11.83 13.16 -1.46
N THR A 261 -12.38 12.17 -0.74
CA THR A 261 -11.71 10.91 -0.41
C THR A 261 -11.34 10.17 -1.68
N PHE A 262 -12.29 9.99 -2.59
CA PHE A 262 -12.06 9.26 -3.82
C PHE A 262 -11.03 9.95 -4.73
N GLY A 263 -11.11 11.27 -4.87
CA GLY A 263 -10.14 12.06 -5.62
C GLY A 263 -8.72 11.92 -5.07
N MET A 264 -8.55 11.97 -3.75
CA MET A 264 -7.27 11.68 -3.09
C MET A 264 -6.80 10.24 -3.39
N LEU A 265 -7.70 9.26 -3.30
CA LEU A 265 -7.36 7.86 -3.48
C LEU A 265 -6.93 7.51 -4.91
N ILE A 266 -7.38 8.23 -5.95
CA ILE A 266 -6.95 7.96 -7.34
C ILE A 266 -5.42 7.97 -7.48
N GLY A 267 -4.75 8.98 -6.91
CA GLY A 267 -3.29 9.06 -6.98
C GLY A 267 -2.59 7.92 -6.26
N HIS A 268 -3.15 7.50 -5.12
CA HIS A 268 -2.71 6.35 -4.35
C HIS A 268 -2.91 5.03 -5.09
N PHE A 269 -4.06 4.84 -5.76
CA PHE A 269 -4.35 3.65 -6.55
C PHE A 269 -3.34 3.47 -7.69
N LEU A 270 -3.05 4.56 -8.40
CA LEU A 270 -2.06 4.56 -9.49
C LEU A 270 -0.64 4.27 -8.98
N GLN A 271 -0.25 4.86 -7.83
CA GLN A 271 1.02 4.55 -7.17
C GLN A 271 1.15 3.05 -6.88
N TYR A 272 0.10 2.46 -6.32
CA TYR A 272 0.12 1.06 -5.96
C TYR A 272 0.18 0.14 -7.19
N LEU A 273 -0.67 0.40 -8.18
CA LEU A 273 -0.66 -0.34 -9.45
C LEU A 273 0.72 -0.26 -10.13
N GLY A 274 1.34 0.93 -10.10
CA GLY A 274 2.69 1.14 -10.62
C GLY A 274 3.74 0.30 -9.90
N ILE A 275 3.78 0.33 -8.56
CA ILE A 275 4.79 -0.41 -7.80
C ILE A 275 4.59 -1.93 -7.87
N VAL A 276 3.34 -2.41 -7.86
CA VAL A 276 3.03 -3.83 -8.01
C VAL A 276 3.38 -4.33 -9.42
N TRP A 277 3.05 -3.55 -10.46
CA TRP A 277 3.44 -3.88 -11.83
C TRP A 277 4.96 -3.95 -11.98
N LEU A 278 5.67 -2.93 -11.49
CA LEU A 278 7.13 -2.86 -11.57
C LEU A 278 7.78 -4.06 -10.89
N LEU A 279 7.31 -4.41 -9.69
CA LEU A 279 7.78 -5.56 -8.94
C LEU A 279 7.55 -6.86 -9.72
N ASN A 280 6.32 -7.10 -10.18
CA ASN A 280 5.99 -8.33 -10.90
C ASN A 280 6.80 -8.46 -12.20
N ARG A 281 6.93 -7.35 -12.96
CA ARG A 281 7.70 -7.31 -14.21
C ARG A 281 9.18 -7.62 -13.99
N ARG A 282 9.78 -7.12 -12.91
CA ARG A 282 11.19 -7.39 -12.57
C ARG A 282 11.39 -8.78 -11.97
N LYS A 283 10.51 -9.23 -11.08
CA LYS A 283 10.63 -10.50 -10.35
C LYS A 283 10.34 -11.72 -11.22
N TYR A 284 9.33 -11.63 -12.08
CA TYR A 284 8.85 -12.74 -12.92
C TYR A 284 9.13 -12.48 -14.41
N ALA A 285 10.27 -11.84 -14.72
CA ALA A 285 10.67 -11.55 -16.10
C ALA A 285 10.88 -12.83 -16.92
N THR A 286 11.42 -13.88 -16.29
CA THR A 286 11.55 -15.21 -16.88
C THR A 286 10.22 -15.97 -16.71
N ARG A 287 9.66 -16.54 -17.78
CA ARG A 287 8.40 -17.31 -17.76
C ARG A 287 8.58 -18.71 -17.16
N GLU A 288 9.32 -18.81 -16.07
CA GLU A 288 9.59 -20.06 -15.37
C GLU A 288 8.64 -20.23 -14.18
N GLY A 289 8.55 -21.45 -13.66
CA GLY A 289 7.67 -21.81 -12.54
C GLY A 289 6.31 -22.37 -12.99
N SER A 290 5.36 -22.37 -12.08
CA SER A 290 4.00 -22.91 -12.25
C SER A 290 3.15 -22.15 -13.29
N GLU A 291 1.98 -22.69 -13.63
CA GLU A 291 1.01 -22.04 -14.53
C GLU A 291 0.58 -20.65 -14.05
N HIS A 292 0.33 -20.49 -12.74
CA HIS A 292 -0.08 -19.20 -12.18
C HIS A 292 1.05 -18.18 -12.22
N GLN A 293 2.29 -18.59 -12.01
CA GLN A 293 3.45 -17.71 -12.13
C GLN A 293 3.71 -17.32 -13.59
N ARG A 294 3.57 -18.26 -14.54
CA ARG A 294 3.70 -17.98 -15.98
C ARG A 294 2.60 -17.02 -16.48
N LEU A 295 1.38 -17.14 -15.94
CA LEU A 295 0.30 -16.20 -16.19
C LEU A 295 0.66 -14.80 -15.67
N LEU A 296 1.10 -14.68 -14.41
CA LEU A 296 1.54 -13.41 -13.83
C LEU A 296 2.69 -12.77 -14.61
N SER A 297 3.68 -13.57 -15.01
CA SER A 297 4.79 -13.14 -15.88
C SER A 297 4.27 -12.60 -17.22
N SER A 298 3.34 -13.31 -17.85
CA SER A 298 2.74 -12.88 -19.12
C SER A 298 1.98 -11.56 -19.00
N ILE A 299 1.18 -11.40 -17.95
CA ILE A 299 0.42 -10.17 -17.68
C ILE A 299 1.38 -8.99 -17.42
N SER A 300 2.39 -9.19 -16.58
CA SER A 300 3.32 -8.11 -16.19
C SER A 300 4.29 -7.67 -17.29
N THR A 301 4.61 -8.56 -18.24
CA THR A 301 5.55 -8.27 -19.34
C THR A 301 4.88 -7.73 -20.60
N LYS A 302 3.57 -7.94 -20.79
CA LYS A 302 2.82 -7.52 -22.00
C LYS A 302 1.79 -6.44 -21.66
N THR A 303 2.05 -5.19 -22.04
CA THR A 303 1.15 -4.05 -21.79
C THR A 303 -0.29 -4.28 -22.26
N PRO A 304 -0.57 -4.82 -23.47
CA PRO A 304 -1.96 -5.06 -23.88
C PRO A 304 -2.67 -6.05 -22.98
N LEU A 305 -1.96 -7.09 -22.52
CA LEU A 305 -2.53 -8.10 -21.62
C LEU A 305 -2.76 -7.52 -20.22
N LEU A 306 -1.84 -6.70 -19.71
CA LEU A 306 -2.04 -5.95 -18.45
C LEU A 306 -3.30 -5.10 -18.52
N LEU A 307 -3.44 -4.25 -19.55
CA LEU A 307 -4.59 -3.37 -19.71
C LEU A 307 -5.88 -4.18 -19.84
N PHE A 308 -5.86 -5.26 -20.62
CA PHE A 308 -6.99 -6.17 -20.75
C PHE A 308 -7.39 -6.79 -19.40
N THR A 309 -6.41 -7.24 -18.59
CA THR A 309 -6.68 -7.78 -17.25
C THR A 309 -7.29 -6.74 -16.32
N LEU A 310 -6.77 -5.51 -16.28
CA LEU A 310 -7.32 -4.43 -15.44
C LEU A 310 -8.77 -4.11 -15.85
N VAL A 311 -9.04 -3.98 -17.15
CA VAL A 311 -10.39 -3.73 -17.68
C VAL A 311 -11.33 -4.89 -17.37
N SER A 312 -10.87 -6.14 -17.54
CA SER A 312 -11.68 -7.33 -17.28
C SER A 312 -12.07 -7.46 -15.80
N VAL A 313 -11.12 -7.21 -14.89
CA VAL A 313 -11.40 -7.18 -13.45
C VAL A 313 -12.45 -6.11 -13.13
N GLY A 314 -12.29 -4.90 -13.69
CA GLY A 314 -13.28 -3.84 -13.54
C GLY A 314 -14.67 -4.20 -14.06
N ALA A 315 -14.72 -4.80 -15.26
CA ALA A 315 -15.96 -5.21 -15.90
C ALA A 315 -16.70 -6.28 -15.09
N VAL A 316 -16.00 -7.28 -14.55
CA VAL A 316 -16.59 -8.31 -13.69
C VAL A 316 -17.24 -7.69 -12.46
N PHE A 317 -16.57 -6.77 -11.77
CA PHE A 317 -17.14 -6.11 -10.60
C PHE A 317 -18.29 -5.16 -10.97
N TYR A 318 -18.22 -4.47 -12.10
CA TYR A 318 -19.33 -3.64 -12.59
C TYR A 318 -20.57 -4.48 -12.86
N LEU A 319 -20.39 -5.63 -13.52
CA LEU A 319 -21.47 -6.59 -13.75
C LEU A 319 -22.00 -7.13 -12.42
N ALA A 320 -21.14 -7.53 -11.48
CA ALA A 320 -21.56 -7.98 -10.16
C ALA A 320 -22.40 -6.92 -9.42
N GLN A 321 -22.01 -5.65 -9.50
CA GLN A 321 -22.78 -4.54 -8.94
C GLN A 321 -24.17 -4.44 -9.57
N LYS A 322 -24.24 -4.43 -10.91
CA LYS A 322 -25.53 -4.35 -11.63
C LYS A 322 -26.41 -5.56 -11.41
N SER A 323 -25.86 -6.76 -11.43
CA SER A 323 -26.56 -8.00 -11.15
C SER A 323 -27.10 -8.02 -9.72
N SER A 324 -26.31 -7.61 -8.72
CA SER A 324 -26.77 -7.55 -7.33
C SER A 324 -27.94 -6.58 -7.14
N ALA A 325 -27.92 -5.43 -7.81
CA ALA A 325 -29.00 -4.46 -7.78
C ALA A 325 -30.25 -4.99 -8.50
N TRP A 326 -30.08 -5.62 -9.66
CA TRP A 326 -31.17 -6.24 -10.41
C TRP A 326 -31.86 -7.37 -9.64
N LEU A 327 -31.09 -8.17 -8.89
CA LEU A 327 -31.59 -9.23 -8.01
C LEU A 327 -32.17 -8.73 -6.68
N GLY A 328 -32.21 -7.42 -6.44
CA GLY A 328 -32.74 -6.85 -5.19
C GLY A 328 -31.85 -7.05 -3.96
N VAL A 329 -30.57 -7.38 -4.15
CA VAL A 329 -29.58 -7.61 -3.08
C VAL A 329 -28.36 -6.68 -3.17
N PRO A 330 -28.52 -5.36 -3.35
CA PRO A 330 -27.39 -4.43 -3.54
C PRO A 330 -26.42 -4.39 -2.36
N ILE A 331 -26.88 -4.72 -1.15
CA ILE A 331 -26.05 -4.79 0.05
C ILE A 331 -24.94 -5.85 -0.07
N SER A 332 -25.16 -6.93 -0.83
CA SER A 332 -24.16 -7.98 -1.05
C SER A 332 -22.90 -7.42 -1.73
N TYR A 333 -23.08 -6.55 -2.73
CA TYR A 333 -21.97 -5.87 -3.39
C TYR A 333 -21.24 -4.90 -2.45
N VAL A 334 -21.98 -4.19 -1.60
CA VAL A 334 -21.39 -3.28 -0.59
C VAL A 334 -20.57 -4.06 0.43
N ILE A 335 -21.03 -5.24 0.87
CA ILE A 335 -20.26 -6.13 1.76
C ILE A 335 -19.00 -6.61 1.04
N LEU A 336 -19.11 -7.08 -0.19
CA LEU A 336 -17.97 -7.54 -1.00
C LEU A 336 -16.93 -6.43 -1.17
N TRP A 337 -17.37 -5.23 -1.57
CA TRP A 337 -16.51 -4.06 -1.79
C TRP A 337 -15.75 -3.66 -0.52
N ASN A 338 -16.45 -3.49 0.60
CA ASN A 338 -15.81 -3.07 1.85
C ASN A 338 -14.88 -4.15 2.41
N SER A 339 -15.25 -5.41 2.25
CA SER A 339 -14.39 -6.53 2.63
C SER A 339 -13.13 -6.55 1.78
N LEU A 340 -13.25 -6.34 0.47
CA LEU A 340 -12.10 -6.29 -0.44
C LEU A 340 -11.12 -5.18 -0.04
N ALA A 341 -11.60 -3.98 0.29
CA ALA A 341 -10.77 -2.88 0.75
C ALA A 341 -10.04 -3.20 2.09
N LEU A 342 -10.76 -3.74 3.09
CA LEU A 342 -10.14 -4.12 4.37
C LEU A 342 -9.16 -5.28 4.24
N VAL A 343 -9.48 -6.28 3.41
CA VAL A 343 -8.57 -7.39 3.09
C VAL A 343 -7.33 -6.86 2.39
N HIS A 344 -7.48 -5.90 1.47
CA HIS A 344 -6.35 -5.23 0.83
C HIS A 344 -5.44 -4.57 1.87
N PHE A 345 -5.96 -3.74 2.79
CA PHE A 345 -5.14 -3.11 3.84
C PHE A 345 -4.41 -4.16 4.71
N TYR A 346 -5.13 -5.22 5.07
CA TYR A 346 -4.60 -6.30 5.89
C TYR A 346 -3.48 -7.06 5.17
N LEU A 347 -3.72 -7.50 3.93
CA LEU A 347 -2.73 -8.23 3.13
C LEU A 347 -1.51 -7.37 2.86
N ASP A 348 -1.69 -6.11 2.50
CA ASP A 348 -0.59 -5.18 2.27
C ASP A 348 0.29 -5.00 3.51
N GLY A 349 -0.33 -4.95 4.69
CA GLY A 349 0.37 -4.96 5.97
C GLY A 349 1.25 -6.21 6.20
N LEU A 350 0.97 -7.31 5.50
CA LEU A 350 1.76 -8.55 5.54
C LEU A 350 2.78 -8.62 4.39
N VAL A 351 2.37 -8.36 3.14
CA VAL A 351 3.23 -8.51 1.96
C VAL A 351 4.30 -7.42 1.88
N TRP A 352 4.03 -6.22 2.40
CA TRP A 352 5.01 -5.13 2.43
C TRP A 352 5.73 -5.00 3.79
N ALA A 353 5.64 -6.03 4.65
CA ALA A 353 6.27 -6.03 5.97
C ALA A 353 7.78 -6.27 5.89
N PHE A 354 8.58 -5.30 5.43
CA PHE A 354 10.05 -5.40 5.35
C PHE A 354 10.78 -5.62 6.69
N LYS A 355 10.09 -5.65 7.83
CA LYS A 355 10.65 -6.19 9.08
C LYS A 355 10.88 -7.70 9.01
N ASN A 356 10.12 -8.39 8.16
CA ASN A 356 10.24 -9.82 7.92
C ASN A 356 11.39 -10.13 6.95
N PRO A 357 12.34 -11.00 7.32
CA PRO A 357 13.46 -11.38 6.44
C PRO A 357 13.02 -11.95 5.09
N PHE A 358 11.94 -12.74 5.04
CA PHE A 358 11.42 -13.29 3.79
C PHE A 358 11.03 -12.19 2.82
N VAL A 359 10.22 -11.23 3.28
CA VAL A 359 9.75 -10.10 2.46
C VAL A 359 10.93 -9.27 1.95
N ARG A 360 11.93 -8.99 2.81
CA ARG A 360 13.15 -8.27 2.37
C ARG A 360 13.86 -9.01 1.25
N LYS A 361 14.07 -10.31 1.41
CA LYS A 361 14.78 -11.15 0.43
C LYS A 361 14.00 -11.31 -0.87
N SER A 362 12.68 -11.50 -0.79
CA SER A 362 11.84 -11.85 -1.93
C SER A 362 11.36 -10.65 -2.75
N ILE A 363 11.34 -9.43 -2.17
CA ILE A 363 10.87 -8.20 -2.82
C ILE A 363 11.97 -7.15 -2.95
N GLY A 364 12.79 -6.96 -1.91
CA GLY A 364 13.77 -5.86 -1.82
C GLY A 364 14.70 -5.72 -3.04
N PRO A 365 15.33 -6.80 -3.54
CA PRO A 365 16.21 -6.74 -4.71
C PRO A 365 15.55 -6.21 -5.99
N TYR A 366 14.22 -6.33 -6.10
CA TYR A 366 13.47 -5.92 -7.27
C TYR A 366 12.96 -4.47 -7.19
N LEU A 367 12.98 -3.88 -5.98
CA LEU A 367 12.60 -2.47 -5.77
C LEU A 367 13.81 -1.53 -5.74
N THR A 368 14.95 -2.03 -5.26
CA THR A 368 16.21 -1.28 -5.16
C THR A 368 17.38 -2.13 -5.65
N PRO A 369 18.34 -1.57 -6.43
CA PRO A 369 19.55 -2.30 -6.82
C PRO A 369 20.31 -2.86 -5.60
N GLN A 370 20.90 -4.05 -5.74
CA GLN A 370 21.56 -4.78 -4.66
C GLN A 370 22.66 -3.98 -3.94
N SER A 371 23.30 -3.01 -4.62
CA SER A 371 24.32 -2.12 -4.04
C SER A 371 23.84 -1.24 -2.87
N HIS A 372 22.54 -1.22 -2.59
CA HIS A 372 21.92 -0.43 -1.52
C HIS A 372 21.16 -1.27 -0.47
N MET A 373 21.26 -2.60 -0.53
CA MET A 373 20.76 -3.47 0.54
C MET A 373 21.79 -3.52 1.67
N VAL A 374 21.64 -2.63 2.64
CA VAL A 374 22.39 -2.71 3.91
C VAL A 374 21.95 -3.99 4.63
N VAL A 375 22.92 -4.87 4.90
CA VAL A 375 22.79 -6.11 5.70
C VAL A 375 22.40 -5.77 7.13
#